data_AF-A0A1Y4SLS6-F1
#
_entry.id   AF-A0A1Y4SLS6-F1
#
_cell.length_a   1.000
_cell.length_b   1.000
_cell.length_c   1.000
_cell.angle_alpha   90.00
_cell.angle_beta   90.00
_cell.angle_gamma   90.00
#
_symmetry.space_group_name_H-M   'P 1'
#
loop_
_entity.id
_entity.type
_entity.pdbx_description
1 polymer ?
#
loop_
_entity_poly.entity_id
_entity_poly.type
_entity_poly.pdbx_seq_one_letter_code
_entity_poly.pdbx_strand_id
1 'polypeptide(L)'
;MNAKQLDEVVHKTQELIKTPTCCQELKEMAEKWLKSVGSENEALMTQQYMAELKEDIMPIDNLIAFASSKDGQIYFGESKAKEIVRHSQEIQAQGAQYCDCPACAIVEDILKTLEG
;
A
#
# COMPACT_ATOMS: atom_id res chain seq x y z
N MET A 1 -14.99 -12.49 5.04
CA MET A 1 -13.65 -13.03 5.30
C MET A 1 -13.75 -14.30 6.15
N ASN A 2 -13.12 -15.40 5.73
CA ASN A 2 -13.02 -16.62 6.53
C ASN A 2 -11.76 -16.59 7.43
N ALA A 3 -11.62 -17.56 8.34
CA ALA A 3 -10.49 -17.60 9.29
C ALA A 3 -9.10 -17.62 8.63
N LYS A 4 -8.96 -18.31 7.48
CA LYS A 4 -7.70 -18.35 6.74
C LYS A 4 -7.36 -16.99 6.12
N GLN A 5 -8.35 -16.34 5.51
CA GLN A 5 -8.16 -14.99 4.97
C GLN A 5 -7.82 -13.98 6.07
N LEU A 6 -8.47 -14.09 7.24
CA LEU A 6 -8.18 -13.21 8.37
C LEU A 6 -6.74 -13.39 8.86
N ASP A 7 -6.26 -14.62 9.03
CA ASP A 7 -4.89 -14.92 9.44
C ASP A 7 -3.86 -14.36 8.44
N GLU A 8 -4.14 -14.52 7.14
CA GLU A 8 -3.29 -13.97 6.08
C GLU A 8 -3.24 -12.43 6.13
N VAL A 9 -4.39 -11.76 6.24
CA VAL A 9 -4.42 -10.30 6.34
C VAL A 9 -3.71 -9.84 7.61
N VAL A 10 -3.90 -10.51 8.75
CA VAL A 10 -3.18 -10.18 10.00
C VAL A 10 -1.66 -10.27 9.81
N HIS A 11 -1.15 -11.34 9.20
CA HIS A 11 0.28 -11.49 8.94
C HIS A 11 0.81 -10.38 8.04
N LYS A 12 0.15 -10.13 6.90
CA LYS A 12 0.55 -9.11 5.94
C LYS A 12 0.50 -7.70 6.54
N THR A 13 -0.52 -7.41 7.35
CA THR A 13 -0.61 -6.13 8.06
C THR A 13 0.54 -5.93 9.06
N GLN A 14 0.98 -6.99 9.75
CA GLN A 14 2.16 -6.92 10.62
C GLN A 14 3.47 -6.72 9.84
N GLU A 15 3.56 -7.20 8.60
CA GLU A 15 4.67 -6.91 7.69
C GLU A 15 4.62 -5.46 7.19
N LEU A 16 3.43 -4.99 6.79
CA LEU A 16 3.19 -3.63 6.31
C LEU A 16 3.72 -2.57 7.27
N ILE A 17 3.37 -2.67 8.55
CA ILE A 17 3.78 -1.68 9.56
C ILE A 17 5.29 -1.63 9.80
N LYS A 18 6.01 -2.71 9.48
CA LYS A 18 7.47 -2.80 9.59
C LYS A 18 8.19 -2.22 8.38
N THR A 19 7.49 -2.03 7.26
CA THR A 19 8.13 -1.49 6.06
C THR A 19 8.54 -0.03 6.24
N PRO A 20 9.72 0.38 5.72
CA PRO A 20 10.18 1.76 5.81
C PRO A 20 9.38 2.70 4.89
N THR A 21 8.64 2.15 3.92
CA THR A 21 7.90 2.91 2.90
C THR A 21 6.42 3.08 3.23
N CYS A 22 5.91 2.47 4.32
CA CYS A 22 4.52 2.68 4.75
C CYS A 22 4.42 4.02 5.49
N CYS A 23 3.44 4.83 5.08
CA CYS A 23 3.17 6.15 5.67
C CYS A 23 2.68 6.00 7.12
N GLN A 24 2.80 7.06 7.91
CA GLN A 24 2.44 7.03 9.33
C GLN A 24 0.93 6.83 9.53
N GLU A 25 0.11 7.44 8.69
CA GLU A 25 -1.36 7.38 8.76
C GLU A 25 -1.85 5.92 8.57
N LEU A 26 -1.42 5.26 7.49
CA LEU A 26 -1.70 3.85 7.26
C LEU A 26 -1.18 2.94 8.37
N LYS A 27 0.00 3.21 8.95
CA LYS A 27 0.52 2.44 10.08
C LYS A 27 -0.40 2.51 11.28
N GLU A 28 -0.87 3.70 11.63
CA GLU A 28 -1.78 3.89 12.76
C GLU A 28 -3.13 3.20 12.52
N MET A 29 -3.65 3.27 11.29
CA MET A 29 -4.90 2.58 10.95
C MET A 29 -4.74 1.06 10.97
N ALA A 30 -3.63 0.54 10.43
CA ALA A 30 -3.26 -0.87 10.49
C ALA A 30 -3.16 -1.39 11.93
N GLU A 31 -2.52 -0.64 12.84
CA GLU A 31 -2.43 -1.01 14.25
C GLU A 31 -3.80 -1.00 14.96
N LYS A 32 -4.67 -0.02 14.63
CA LYS A 32 -6.04 0.03 15.16
C LYS A 32 -6.85 -1.17 14.68
N TRP A 33 -6.74 -1.52 13.41
CA TRP A 33 -7.40 -2.70 12.85
C TRP A 33 -6.91 -3.99 13.52
N LEU A 34 -5.60 -4.19 13.65
CA LEU A 34 -5.01 -5.35 14.33
C LEU A 34 -5.53 -5.54 15.76
N LYS A 35 -5.70 -4.44 16.52
CA LYS A 35 -6.25 -4.47 17.89
C LYS A 35 -7.75 -4.80 17.93
N SER A 36 -8.46 -4.60 16.82
CA SER A 36 -9.90 -4.86 16.72
C SER A 36 -10.24 -6.29 16.31
N VAL A 37 -9.27 -7.06 15.81
CA VAL A 37 -9.47 -8.45 15.42
C VAL A 37 -9.95 -9.28 16.61
N GLY A 38 -11.03 -10.03 16.42
CA GLY A 38 -11.73 -10.80 17.45
C GLY A 38 -12.72 -10.01 18.30
N SER A 39 -12.88 -8.70 18.05
CA SER A 39 -13.84 -7.85 18.77
C SER A 39 -15.17 -7.70 18.02
N GLU A 40 -16.18 -7.16 18.72
CA GLU A 40 -17.47 -6.77 18.11
C GLU A 40 -17.33 -5.71 17.01
N ASN A 41 -16.23 -4.94 17.01
CA ASN A 41 -15.98 -3.86 16.04
C ASN A 41 -15.15 -4.31 14.83
N GLU A 42 -14.72 -5.57 14.75
CA GLU A 42 -13.84 -6.07 13.68
C GLU A 42 -14.38 -5.74 12.29
N ALA A 43 -15.68 -5.95 12.06
CA ALA A 43 -16.29 -5.71 10.75
C ALA A 43 -16.23 -4.22 10.33
N LEU A 44 -16.55 -3.31 11.25
CA LEU A 44 -16.48 -1.87 11.01
C LEU A 44 -15.03 -1.42 10.77
N MET A 45 -14.10 -1.88 11.62
CA MET A 45 -12.69 -1.55 11.50
C MET A 45 -12.07 -2.11 10.22
N THR A 46 -12.52 -3.27 9.75
CA THR A 46 -12.08 -3.85 8.48
C THR A 46 -12.51 -3.00 7.30
N GLN A 47 -13.72 -2.42 7.32
CA GLN A 47 -14.17 -1.50 6.29
C GLN A 47 -13.35 -0.21 6.27
N GLN A 48 -13.08 0.37 7.44
CA GLN A 48 -12.24 1.56 7.58
C GLN A 48 -10.80 1.29 7.12
N TYR A 49 -10.25 0.13 7.49
CA TYR A 49 -8.91 -0.25 7.11
C TYR A 49 -8.79 -0.47 5.59
N MET A 50 -9.78 -1.11 4.98
CA MET A 50 -9.83 -1.25 3.52
C MET A 50 -9.91 0.10 2.82
N ALA A 51 -10.64 1.08 3.37
CA ALA A 51 -10.70 2.43 2.81
C ALA A 51 -9.32 3.11 2.86
N GLU A 52 -8.66 3.08 4.01
CA GLU A 52 -7.32 3.65 4.19
C GLU A 52 -6.30 3.02 3.21
N LEU A 53 -6.30 1.68 3.11
CA LEU A 53 -5.43 0.94 2.18
C LEU A 53 -5.60 1.41 0.72
N LYS A 54 -6.84 1.73 0.31
CA LYS A 54 -7.14 2.21 -1.04
C LYS A 54 -6.73 3.66 -1.26
N GLU A 55 -6.77 4.48 -0.22
CA GLU A 55 -6.33 5.88 -0.27
C GLU A 55 -4.80 5.98 -0.31
N ASP A 56 -4.09 5.11 0.40
CA ASP A 56 -2.63 5.16 0.55
C ASP A 56 -1.83 4.34 -0.47
N ILE A 57 -2.46 3.39 -1.19
CA ILE A 57 -1.75 2.66 -2.25
C ILE A 57 -1.47 3.60 -3.43
N MET A 58 -0.20 3.67 -3.86
CA MET A 58 0.23 4.59 -4.91
C MET A 58 -0.07 4.03 -6.31
N PRO A 59 -1.00 4.61 -7.09
CA PRO A 59 -1.22 4.22 -8.48
C PRO A 59 0.02 4.51 -9.31
N ILE A 60 0.36 3.60 -10.22
CA ILE A 60 1.63 3.69 -10.95
C ILE A 60 1.70 4.92 -11.86
N ASP A 61 0.58 5.30 -12.48
CA ASP A 61 0.49 6.51 -13.32
C ASP A 61 0.74 7.78 -12.52
N ASN A 62 0.22 7.84 -11.29
CA ASN A 62 0.42 8.97 -10.39
C ASN A 62 1.89 9.08 -9.98
N LEU A 63 2.55 7.95 -9.68
CA LEU A 63 3.97 7.92 -9.36
C LEU A 63 4.82 8.41 -10.55
N ILE A 64 4.54 7.92 -11.77
CA ILE A 64 5.24 8.34 -12.99
C ILE A 64 5.06 9.85 -13.21
N ALA A 65 3.83 10.34 -13.13
CA ALA A 65 3.52 11.75 -13.31
C ALA A 65 4.24 12.63 -12.28
N PHE A 66 4.19 12.25 -11.00
CA PHE A 66 4.85 12.99 -9.94
C PHE A 66 6.37 12.97 -10.09
N ALA A 67 6.98 11.79 -10.24
CA ALA A 67 8.44 11.67 -10.37
C ALA A 67 8.99 12.36 -11.64
N SER A 68 8.20 12.45 -12.71
CA SER A 68 8.57 13.20 -13.92
C SER A 68 8.48 14.71 -13.74
N SER A 69 7.68 15.19 -12.78
CA SER A 69 7.46 16.62 -12.54
C SER A 69 8.67 17.31 -11.91
N LYS A 70 8.69 18.65 -11.95
CA LYS A 70 9.72 19.45 -11.28
C LYS A 70 9.71 19.22 -9.76
N ASP A 71 8.54 19.12 -9.15
CA ASP A 71 8.40 18.93 -7.70
C ASP A 71 8.86 17.52 -7.29
N GLY A 72 8.57 16.50 -8.08
CA GLY A 72 9.08 15.14 -7.85
C GLY A 72 10.60 15.05 -8.01
N GLN A 73 11.17 15.77 -8.99
CA GLN A 73 12.63 15.86 -9.13
C GLN A 73 13.29 16.58 -7.95
N ILE A 74 12.64 17.60 -7.37
CA ILE A 74 13.11 18.25 -6.13
C ILE A 74 12.98 17.29 -4.94
N TYR A 75 11.88 16.56 -4.84
CA TYR A 75 11.59 15.65 -3.72
C TYR A 75 12.52 14.44 -3.68
N PHE A 76 12.69 13.74 -4.82
CA PHE A 76 13.52 12.54 -4.91
C PHE A 76 14.98 12.84 -5.26
N GLY A 77 15.27 14.00 -5.85
CA GLY A 77 16.51 14.28 -6.57
C GLY A 77 16.44 13.79 -8.03
N GLU A 78 16.99 14.57 -8.96
CA GLU A 78 16.85 14.34 -10.41
C GLU A 78 17.24 12.92 -10.86
N SER A 79 18.36 12.38 -10.36
CA SER A 79 18.82 11.05 -10.73
C SER A 79 17.84 9.97 -10.29
N LYS A 80 17.40 10.04 -9.02
CA LYS A 80 16.48 9.06 -8.45
C LYS A 80 15.10 9.17 -9.08
N ALA A 81 14.62 10.38 -9.35
CA ALA A 81 13.36 10.62 -10.06
C ALA A 81 13.35 9.95 -11.45
N LYS A 82 14.43 10.08 -12.23
CA LYS A 82 14.58 9.40 -13.53
C LYS A 82 14.58 7.88 -13.40
N GLU A 83 15.26 7.34 -12.38
CA GLU A 83 15.24 5.90 -12.09
C GLU A 83 13.84 5.40 -11.73
N ILE A 84 13.10 6.14 -10.89
CA ILE A 84 11.72 5.81 -10.49
C ILE A 84 10.81 5.79 -11.72
N VAL A 85 10.90 6.80 -12.59
CA VAL A 85 10.08 6.85 -13.83
C VAL A 85 10.38 5.65 -14.72
N ARG A 86 11.67 5.36 -14.97
CA ARG A 86 12.07 4.21 -15.80
C ARG A 86 11.54 2.90 -15.22
N HIS A 87 11.77 2.65 -13.94
CA HIS A 87 11.33 1.42 -13.26
C HIS A 87 9.80 1.28 -13.27
N SER A 88 9.09 2.37 -12.97
CA SER A 88 7.62 2.37 -12.96
C SER A 88 7.05 2.07 -14.35
N GLN A 89 7.63 2.62 -15.42
CA GLN A 89 7.23 2.29 -16.79
C GLN A 89 7.52 0.82 -17.15
N GLU A 90 8.63 0.25 -16.68
CA GLU A 90 9.00 -1.15 -16.91
C GLU A 90 8.02 -2.14 -16.28
N ILE A 91 7.61 -1.92 -15.02
CA ILE A 91 6.63 -2.78 -14.35
C ILE A 91 5.19 -2.49 -14.84
N GLN A 92 4.88 -1.25 -15.22
CA GLN A 92 3.60 -0.91 -15.85
C GLN A 92 3.41 -1.67 -17.17
N ALA A 93 4.46 -1.77 -17.99
CA ALA A 93 4.43 -2.56 -19.23
C ALA A 93 4.24 -4.07 -18.99
N GLN A 94 4.52 -4.55 -17.77
CA GLN A 94 4.26 -5.92 -17.32
C GLN A 94 2.87 -6.09 -16.68
N GLY A 95 2.07 -5.03 -16.60
CA GLY A 95 0.70 -5.04 -16.10
C GLY A 95 0.53 -4.56 -14.66
N ALA A 96 1.56 -4.02 -14.02
CA ALA A 96 1.44 -3.46 -12.68
C ALA A 96 0.50 -2.24 -12.68
N GLN A 97 -0.42 -2.19 -11.73
CA GLN A 97 -1.34 -1.06 -11.52
C GLN A 97 -0.86 -0.08 -10.46
N TYR A 98 0.00 -0.55 -9.55
CA TYR A 98 0.49 0.19 -8.39
C TYR A 98 2.02 0.19 -8.34
N CYS A 99 2.58 1.12 -7.57
CA CYS A 99 3.99 1.10 -7.18
C CYS A 99 4.36 -0.23 -6.52
N ASP A 100 5.58 -0.73 -6.73
CA ASP A 100 6.07 -1.98 -6.15
C ASP A 100 6.98 -1.77 -4.93
N CYS A 101 6.92 -0.58 -4.30
CA CYS A 101 7.60 -0.38 -3.03
C CYS A 101 7.07 -1.38 -1.98
N PRO A 102 7.87 -1.75 -0.96
CA PRO A 102 7.48 -2.79 -0.01
C PRO A 102 6.09 -2.59 0.61
N ALA A 103 5.69 -1.34 0.86
CA ALA A 103 4.36 -1.03 1.36
C ALA A 103 3.27 -1.29 0.31
N CYS A 104 3.37 -0.70 -0.88
CA CYS A 104 2.34 -0.84 -1.92
C CYS A 104 2.14 -2.29 -2.37
N ALA A 105 3.22 -3.07 -2.47
CA ALA A 105 3.13 -4.50 -2.79
C ALA A 105 2.32 -5.27 -1.73
N ILE A 106 2.55 -5.01 -0.44
CA ILE A 106 1.80 -5.64 0.66
C ILE A 106 0.35 -5.15 0.68
N VAL A 107 0.11 -3.86 0.42
CA VAL A 107 -1.25 -3.29 0.39
C VAL A 107 -2.07 -3.91 -0.74
N GLU A 108 -1.51 -4.03 -1.94
CA GLU A 108 -2.17 -4.68 -3.08
C GLU A 108 -2.57 -6.12 -2.74
N ASP A 109 -1.68 -6.84 -2.10
CA ASP A 109 -1.88 -8.20 -1.63
C ASP A 109 -2.98 -8.31 -0.55
N ILE A 110 -3.03 -7.38 0.40
CA ILE A 110 -4.08 -7.33 1.41
C ILE A 110 -5.44 -7.04 0.76
N LEU A 111 -5.50 -6.07 -0.15
CA LEU A 111 -6.72 -5.68 -0.84
C LEU A 111 -7.30 -6.86 -1.65
N LYS A 112 -6.45 -7.60 -2.38
CA LYS A 112 -6.88 -8.83 -3.08
C LYS A 112 -7.50 -9.85 -2.15
N THR A 113 -6.94 -10.03 -0.95
CA THR A 113 -7.46 -10.99 0.04
C THR A 113 -8.76 -10.51 0.70
N LEU A 114 -8.94 -9.20 0.88
CA LEU A 114 -10.16 -8.62 1.44
C LEU A 114 -11.34 -8.55 0.44
N GLU A 115 -11.04 -8.38 -0.85
CA GLU A 115 -12.03 -8.26 -1.92
C GLU A 115 -12.48 -9.61 -2.51
N GLY A 116 -11.67 -10.67 -2.33
CA GLY A 116 -11.96 -12.05 -2.77
C GLY A 116 -12.77 -12.87 -1.77
#